data_AF-A0A9R0E1I3-F1
#
_entry.id   AF-A0A9R0E1I3-F1
#
_cell.length_a   1.000
_cell.length_b   1.000
_cell.length_c   1.000
_cell.angle_alpha   90.00
_cell.angle_beta   90.00
_cell.angle_gamma   90.00
#
_symmetry.space_group_name_H-M   'P 1'
#
loop_
_entity.id
_entity.type
_entity.pdbx_description
1 polymer ?
#
loop_
_entity_poly.entity_id
_entity_poly.type
_entity_poly.pdbx_seq_one_letter_code
_entity_poly.pdbx_strand_id
1 'polypeptide(L)'
;MPYDVGSSSYAGQSASQPAAFLDGTLVRGAIDSFRNGSAGGLDGLSPQHLKDLTCSSAGEAGESLLRELTALINLMLSGNVNESVIDVLYGANLCALRKRDGGIRPIAVGCTYRRIAAKICCAFYNESLASKFQPSQLGFGSKGAARLRYMPFLPL
;
A
#
# COMPACT_ATOMS: atom_id res chain seq x y z
N MET A 1 11.26 -24.39 36.12
CA MET A 1 10.41 -23.22 36.39
C MET A 1 9.60 -22.95 35.13
N PRO A 2 8.30 -23.27 35.11
CA PRO A 2 7.42 -22.85 34.03
C PRO A 2 7.16 -21.35 34.15
N TYR A 3 7.27 -20.62 33.04
CA TYR A 3 6.91 -19.20 33.01
C TYR A 3 5.40 -19.08 32.81
N ASP A 4 4.73 -18.51 33.80
CA ASP A 4 3.33 -18.09 33.74
C ASP A 4 3.10 -17.16 32.54
N VAL A 5 2.23 -17.58 31.63
CA VAL A 5 1.72 -16.72 30.55
C VAL A 5 0.62 -15.86 31.17
N GLY A 6 1.04 -14.77 31.81
CA GLY A 6 0.14 -13.74 32.30
C GLY A 6 -0.70 -13.20 31.14
N SER A 7 -2.01 -13.46 31.21
CA SER A 7 -3.04 -12.87 30.37
C SER A 7 -3.10 -11.35 30.61
N SER A 8 -2.24 -10.61 29.91
CA SER A 8 -2.34 -9.14 29.84
C SER A 8 -3.28 -8.77 28.70
N SER A 9 -4.55 -8.59 29.05
CA SER A 9 -5.56 -7.95 28.22
C SER A 9 -5.17 -6.49 27.98
N TYR A 10 -4.36 -6.25 26.96
CA TYR A 10 -4.22 -4.92 26.37
C TYR A 10 -5.51 -4.62 25.62
N ALA A 11 -6.46 -4.01 26.32
CA ALA A 11 -7.54 -3.24 25.70
C ALA A 11 -6.90 -2.02 25.00
N GLY A 12 -6.32 -2.27 23.83
CA GLY A 12 -5.83 -1.25 22.93
C GLY A 12 -7.02 -0.48 22.39
N GLN A 13 -7.05 0.81 22.73
CA GLN A 13 -7.99 1.80 22.24
C GLN A 13 -8.27 1.62 20.74
N SER A 14 -9.55 1.61 20.40
CA SER A 14 -10.07 1.55 19.05
C SER A 14 -9.44 2.63 18.18
N ALA A 15 -8.39 2.27 17.45
CA ALA A 15 -7.99 3.00 16.26
C ALA A 15 -9.24 3.07 15.38
N SER A 16 -9.62 4.28 14.96
CA SER A 16 -10.69 4.48 13.99
C SER A 16 -10.42 3.57 12.80
N GLN A 17 -11.19 2.48 12.72
CA GLN A 17 -11.22 1.63 11.55
C GLN A 17 -11.54 2.54 10.35
N PRO A 18 -11.08 2.22 9.14
CA PRO A 18 -11.69 2.79 7.94
C PRO A 18 -13.13 2.26 7.86
N ALA A 19 -14.03 2.82 8.67
CA ALA A 19 -15.39 2.35 8.88
C ALA A 19 -16.37 2.88 7.81
N ALA A 20 -15.84 3.47 6.73
CA ALA A 20 -16.62 3.78 5.55
C ALA A 20 -16.14 2.85 4.44
N PHE A 21 -17.06 2.04 3.91
CA PHE A 21 -16.87 1.29 2.68
C PHE A 21 -16.24 2.24 1.64
N LEU A 22 -15.10 1.86 1.07
CA LEU A 22 -14.43 2.69 0.08
C LEU A 22 -15.35 2.88 -1.12
N ASP A 23 -15.39 4.12 -1.61
CA ASP A 23 -16.04 4.46 -2.87
C ASP A 23 -15.16 4.05 -4.07
N GLY A 24 -15.80 3.71 -5.18
CA GLY A 24 -15.13 3.30 -6.42
C GLY A 24 -14.22 4.39 -6.99
N THR A 25 -14.51 5.67 -6.71
CA THR A 25 -13.68 6.81 -7.12
C THR A 25 -12.29 6.78 -6.45
N LEU A 26 -12.20 6.39 -5.18
CA LEU A 26 -10.93 6.25 -4.46
C LEU A 26 -10.09 5.12 -5.04
N VAL A 27 -10.74 4.00 -5.38
CA VAL A 27 -10.08 2.84 -6.01
C VAL A 27 -9.57 3.21 -7.40
N ARG A 28 -10.39 3.88 -8.21
CA ARG A 28 -10.00 4.41 -9.53
C ARG A 28 -8.81 5.37 -9.41
N GLY A 29 -8.89 6.36 -8.51
CA GLY A 29 -7.77 7.29 -8.28
C GLY A 29 -6.48 6.57 -7.83
N ALA A 30 -6.60 5.52 -7.02
CA ALA A 30 -5.46 4.71 -6.62
C ALA A 30 -4.85 3.95 -7.81
N ILE A 31 -5.67 3.37 -8.70
CA ILE A 31 -5.23 2.71 -9.94
C ILE A 31 -4.49 3.70 -10.85
N ASP A 32 -5.08 4.88 -11.09
CA ASP A 32 -4.52 5.88 -11.99
C ASP A 32 -3.19 6.44 -11.49
N SER A 33 -3.04 6.54 -10.17
CA SER A 33 -1.83 7.04 -9.51
C SER A 33 -0.62 6.09 -9.55
N PHE A 34 -0.74 4.90 -10.15
CA PHE A 34 0.45 4.08 -10.44
C PHE A 34 1.25 4.66 -11.59
N ARG A 35 2.58 4.55 -11.52
CA ARG A 35 3.45 4.90 -12.66
C ARG A 35 3.27 3.87 -13.78
N ASN A 36 3.22 4.33 -15.02
CA ASN A 36 3.17 3.45 -16.19
C ASN A 36 4.42 2.55 -16.23
N GLY A 37 4.24 1.28 -16.62
CA GLY A 37 5.30 0.27 -16.60
C GLY A 37 5.61 -0.30 -15.21
N SER A 38 4.79 -0.04 -14.20
CA SER A 38 4.92 -0.68 -12.88
C SER A 38 4.70 -2.19 -12.99
N ALA A 39 5.56 -2.98 -12.36
CA ALA A 39 5.49 -4.44 -12.40
C ALA A 39 4.28 -4.99 -11.64
N GLY A 40 3.81 -6.18 -12.06
CA GLY A 40 2.81 -6.97 -11.36
C GLY A 40 3.41 -7.83 -10.23
N GLY A 41 2.53 -8.40 -9.40
CA GLY A 41 2.93 -9.30 -8.33
C GLY A 41 3.12 -10.74 -8.81
N LEU A 42 2.95 -11.68 -7.88
CA LEU A 42 3.04 -13.13 -8.14
C LEU A 42 1.95 -13.60 -9.13
N ASP A 43 0.80 -12.92 -9.12
CA ASP A 43 -0.35 -13.14 -10.01
C ASP A 43 -0.14 -12.63 -11.46
N GLY A 44 0.97 -11.94 -11.73
CA GLY A 44 1.26 -11.36 -13.05
C GLY A 44 0.40 -10.15 -13.43
N LEU A 45 -0.56 -9.76 -12.57
CA LEU A 45 -1.44 -8.62 -12.84
C LEU A 45 -0.68 -7.31 -12.56
N SER A 46 -0.40 -6.54 -13.60
CA SER A 46 0.22 -5.22 -13.48
C SER A 46 -0.82 -4.12 -13.28
N PRO A 47 -0.46 -2.96 -12.72
CA PRO A 47 -1.33 -1.79 -12.71
C PRO A 47 -1.74 -1.33 -14.11
N GLN A 48 -0.90 -1.57 -15.12
CA GLN A 48 -1.24 -1.18 -16.49
C GLN A 48 -2.45 -1.97 -16.98
N HIS A 49 -2.52 -3.28 -16.68
CA HIS A 49 -3.71 -4.08 -17.01
C HIS A 49 -4.97 -3.50 -16.36
N LEU A 50 -4.91 -3.08 -15.09
CA LEU A 50 -6.06 -2.48 -14.42
C LEU A 50 -6.45 -1.12 -15.01
N LYS A 51 -5.49 -0.28 -15.38
CA LYS A 51 -5.76 0.99 -16.08
C LYS A 51 -6.47 0.74 -17.40
N ASP A 52 -5.97 -0.22 -18.18
CA ASP A 52 -6.53 -0.53 -19.49
C ASP A 52 -7.93 -1.17 -19.38
N LEU A 53 -8.14 -2.03 -18.39
CA LEU A 53 -9.42 -2.73 -18.18
C LEU A 53 -10.50 -1.84 -17.53
N THR A 54 -10.11 -0.77 -16.83
CA THR A 54 -11.05 0.15 -16.16
C THR A 54 -11.13 1.52 -16.83
N CYS A 55 -10.45 1.73 -17.96
CA CYS A 55 -10.48 3.00 -18.68
C CYS A 55 -11.89 3.34 -19.20
N SER A 56 -12.14 4.61 -19.51
CA SER A 56 -13.45 5.07 -19.99
C SER A 56 -13.94 4.35 -21.26
N SER A 57 -13.01 3.89 -22.12
CA SER A 57 -13.36 3.13 -23.32
C SER A 57 -13.75 1.67 -23.05
N ALA A 58 -13.55 1.15 -21.84
CA ALA A 58 -13.99 -0.18 -21.45
C ALA A 58 -15.50 -0.27 -21.18
N GLY A 59 -16.21 0.87 -21.15
CA GLY A 59 -17.66 0.94 -21.01
C GLY A 59 -18.17 0.26 -19.75
N GLU A 60 -19.33 -0.39 -19.84
CA GLU A 60 -19.98 -1.05 -18.69
C GLU A 60 -19.15 -2.17 -18.08
N ALA A 61 -18.38 -2.90 -18.88
CA ALA A 61 -17.52 -3.98 -18.39
C ALA A 61 -16.42 -3.42 -17.46
N GLY A 62 -15.84 -2.27 -17.81
CA GLY A 62 -14.84 -1.60 -16.97
C GLY A 62 -15.42 -1.07 -15.66
N GLU A 63 -16.63 -0.52 -15.70
CA GLU A 63 -17.33 -0.06 -14.48
C GLU A 63 -17.76 -1.22 -13.58
N SER A 64 -18.23 -2.33 -14.16
CA SER A 64 -18.52 -3.55 -13.41
C SER A 64 -17.25 -4.10 -12.76
N LEU A 65 -16.13 -4.15 -13.49
CA LEU A 65 -14.85 -4.57 -12.93
C LEU A 65 -14.42 -3.64 -11.78
N LEU A 66 -14.54 -2.32 -11.94
CA LEU A 66 -14.22 -1.37 -10.88
C LEU A 66 -15.08 -1.59 -9.62
N ARG A 67 -16.36 -1.92 -9.78
CA ARG A 67 -17.26 -2.25 -8.67
C ARG A 67 -16.78 -3.50 -7.93
N GLU A 68 -16.47 -4.58 -8.66
CA GLU A 68 -15.99 -5.82 -8.04
C GLU A 68 -14.60 -5.65 -7.41
N LEU A 69 -13.72 -4.87 -8.03
CA LEU A 69 -12.43 -4.48 -7.43
C LEU A 69 -12.64 -3.71 -6.13
N THR A 70 -13.59 -2.79 -6.10
CA THR A 70 -13.92 -2.03 -4.89
C THR A 70 -14.44 -2.95 -3.79
N ALA A 71 -15.30 -3.91 -4.10
CA ALA A 71 -15.75 -4.92 -3.15
C ALA A 71 -14.58 -5.77 -2.62
N LEU A 72 -13.67 -6.20 -3.50
CA LEU A 72 -12.47 -6.95 -3.13
C LEU A 72 -11.55 -6.15 -2.20
N ILE A 73 -11.27 -4.88 -2.51
CA ILE A 73 -10.42 -4.04 -1.66
C ILE A 73 -11.07 -3.82 -0.29
N ASN A 74 -12.38 -3.58 -0.23
CA ASN A 74 -13.09 -3.47 1.04
C ASN A 74 -13.02 -4.78 1.85
N LEU A 75 -13.15 -5.94 1.19
CA LEU A 75 -12.95 -7.24 1.83
C LEU A 75 -11.53 -7.37 2.41
N MET A 76 -10.50 -7.00 1.64
CA MET A 76 -9.11 -7.02 2.10
C MET A 76 -8.87 -6.11 3.31
N LEU A 77 -9.44 -4.91 3.31
CA LEU A 77 -9.31 -3.96 4.43
C LEU A 77 -10.10 -4.38 5.66
N SER A 78 -11.19 -5.13 5.49
CA SER A 78 -11.93 -5.72 6.61
C SER A 78 -11.22 -6.88 7.29
N GLY A 79 -10.14 -7.41 6.69
CA GLY A 79 -9.38 -8.55 7.21
C GLY A 79 -10.05 -9.91 7.00
N ASN A 80 -11.15 -9.98 6.23
CA ASN A 80 -11.94 -11.21 6.02
C ASN A 80 -11.54 -11.97 4.73
N VAL A 81 -10.26 -11.94 4.35
CA VAL A 81 -9.78 -12.68 3.16
C VAL A 81 -9.66 -14.18 3.49
N ASN A 82 -10.11 -15.04 2.57
CA ASN A 82 -10.01 -16.48 2.74
C ASN A 82 -8.54 -16.94 2.81
N GLU A 83 -8.23 -17.84 3.74
CA GLU A 83 -6.88 -18.35 3.98
C GLU A 83 -6.22 -18.97 2.74
N SER A 84 -7.00 -19.63 1.87
CA SER A 84 -6.48 -20.32 0.69
C SER A 84 -5.86 -19.39 -0.36
N VAL A 85 -6.18 -18.09 -0.31
CA VAL A 85 -5.68 -17.09 -1.28
C VAL A 85 -4.69 -16.12 -0.65
N ILE A 86 -4.42 -16.20 0.66
CA ILE A 86 -3.53 -15.28 1.38
C ILE A 86 -2.12 -15.32 0.77
N ASP A 87 -1.58 -16.51 0.48
CA ASP A 87 -0.22 -16.65 -0.06
C ASP A 87 -0.06 -15.97 -1.41
N VAL A 88 -1.09 -15.97 -2.25
CA VAL A 88 -1.08 -15.31 -3.56
C VAL A 88 -1.29 -13.80 -3.39
N LEU A 89 -2.28 -13.41 -2.58
CA LEU A 89 -2.70 -12.01 -2.42
C LEU A 89 -1.70 -11.18 -1.61
N TYR A 90 -1.06 -11.78 -0.60
CA TYR A 90 -0.05 -11.15 0.23
C TYR A 90 1.37 -11.62 -0.08
N GLY A 91 1.53 -12.48 -1.09
CA GLY A 91 2.82 -12.81 -1.69
C GLY A 91 3.47 -11.65 -2.44
N ALA A 92 4.67 -11.90 -2.96
CA ALA A 92 5.40 -10.95 -3.78
C ALA A 92 6.28 -11.67 -4.81
N ASN A 93 6.46 -11.04 -5.97
CA ASN A 93 7.43 -11.45 -6.96
C ASN A 93 8.79 -10.81 -6.64
N LEU A 94 9.87 -11.60 -6.59
CA LEU A 94 11.21 -11.14 -6.25
C LEU A 94 12.02 -10.84 -7.51
N CYS A 95 12.52 -9.61 -7.61
CA CYS A 95 13.41 -9.17 -8.69
C CYS A 95 14.76 -8.72 -8.11
N ALA A 96 15.86 -9.27 -8.63
CA ALA A 96 17.21 -8.91 -8.24
C ALA A 96 17.74 -7.79 -9.16
N LEU A 97 17.83 -6.57 -8.64
CA LEU A 97 18.45 -5.45 -9.36
C LEU A 97 19.92 -5.32 -8.99
N ARG A 98 20.79 -5.09 -9.97
CA ARG A 98 22.21 -4.83 -9.71
C ARG A 98 22.42 -3.41 -9.19
N LYS A 99 23.22 -3.29 -8.14
CA LYS A 99 23.78 -2.02 -7.66
C LYS A 99 24.90 -1.55 -8.59
N ARG A 100 25.23 -0.26 -8.53
CA ARG A 100 26.40 0.31 -9.22
C ARG A 100 27.73 -0.25 -8.70
N ASP A 101 27.77 -0.66 -7.43
CA ASP A 101 28.94 -1.25 -6.77
C ASP A 101 29.07 -2.78 -7.01
N GLY A 102 28.21 -3.37 -7.85
CA GLY A 102 28.21 -4.80 -8.14
C GLY A 102 27.38 -5.66 -7.18
N GLY A 103 26.89 -5.11 -6.05
CA GLY A 103 25.99 -5.84 -5.15
C GLY A 103 24.58 -6.04 -5.71
N ILE A 104 23.75 -6.83 -5.04
CA ILE A 104 22.34 -7.07 -5.41
C ILE A 104 21.39 -6.26 -4.51
N ARG A 105 20.33 -5.72 -5.11
CA ARG A 105 19.15 -5.15 -4.44
C ARG A 105 17.96 -6.09 -4.71
N PRO A 106 17.57 -6.94 -3.75
CA PRO A 106 16.33 -7.69 -3.89
C PRO A 106 15.15 -6.71 -3.77
N ILE A 107 14.23 -6.76 -4.73
CA ILE A 107 12.99 -6.00 -4.74
C ILE A 107 11.84 -6.99 -4.66
N ALA A 108 10.95 -6.80 -3.68
CA ALA A 108 9.71 -7.53 -3.57
C ALA A 108 8.57 -6.71 -4.17
N VAL A 109 7.95 -7.22 -5.23
CA VAL A 109 6.79 -6.60 -5.88
C VAL A 109 5.52 -7.32 -5.42
N GLY A 110 4.75 -6.66 -4.56
CA GLY A 110 3.46 -7.19 -4.12
C GLY A 110 2.41 -7.22 -5.22
N CYS A 111 1.36 -8.02 -5.01
CA CYS A 111 0.18 -8.04 -5.87
C CYS A 111 -0.41 -6.62 -6.00
N THR A 112 -1.01 -6.35 -7.16
CA THR A 112 -1.49 -5.01 -7.46
C THR A 112 -2.67 -4.62 -6.55
N TYR A 113 -3.56 -5.56 -6.20
CA TYR A 113 -4.69 -5.32 -5.29
C TYR A 113 -4.22 -4.85 -3.90
N ARG A 114 -3.24 -5.54 -3.31
CA ARG A 114 -2.66 -5.16 -2.02
C ARG A 114 -2.02 -3.78 -2.08
N ARG A 115 -1.36 -3.43 -3.19
CA ARG A 115 -0.75 -2.11 -3.36
C ARG A 115 -1.79 -1.00 -3.54
N ILE A 116 -2.95 -1.29 -4.15
CA ILE A 116 -4.10 -0.37 -4.19
C ILE A 116 -4.59 -0.10 -2.77
N ALA A 117 -4.89 -1.15 -2.01
CA ALA A 117 -5.31 -1.04 -0.61
C ALA A 117 -4.30 -0.23 0.22
N ALA A 118 -3.00 -0.56 0.10
CA ALA A 118 -1.93 0.16 0.79
C ALA A 118 -1.84 1.64 0.38
N LYS A 119 -1.97 1.97 -0.90
CA LYS A 119 -1.99 3.37 -1.37
C LYS A 119 -3.12 4.17 -0.70
N ILE A 120 -4.32 3.58 -0.65
CA ILE A 120 -5.50 4.23 -0.06
C ILE A 120 -5.30 4.42 1.45
N CYS A 121 -4.89 3.38 2.17
CA CYS A 121 -4.60 3.48 3.61
C CYS A 121 -3.48 4.48 3.90
N CYS A 122 -2.37 4.43 3.16
CA CYS A 122 -1.28 5.38 3.32
C CYS A 122 -1.76 6.80 3.09
N ALA A 123 -2.54 7.07 2.04
CA ALA A 123 -3.07 8.40 1.78
C ALA A 123 -3.96 8.91 2.94
N PHE A 124 -4.80 8.02 3.49
CA PHE A 124 -5.68 8.35 4.62
C PHE A 124 -4.92 8.72 5.89
N TYR A 125 -3.89 7.95 6.26
CA TYR A 125 -3.15 8.19 7.50
C TYR A 125 -1.97 9.16 7.36
N ASN A 126 -1.50 9.46 6.14
CA ASN A 126 -0.27 10.22 5.94
C ASN A 126 -0.30 11.60 6.62
N GLU A 127 -1.43 12.32 6.57
CA GLU A 127 -1.53 13.65 7.19
C GLU A 127 -1.48 13.57 8.72
N SER A 128 -2.22 12.62 9.31
CA SER A 128 -2.24 12.40 10.77
C SER A 128 -0.88 11.95 11.30
N LEU A 129 -0.14 11.15 10.52
CA LEU A 129 1.19 10.69 10.91
C LEU A 129 2.25 11.76 10.66
N ALA A 130 2.14 12.55 9.59
CA ALA A 130 3.10 13.60 9.29
C ALA A 130 3.20 14.63 10.43
N SER A 131 2.09 15.04 11.04
CA SER A 131 2.11 15.99 12.17
C SER A 131 2.85 15.45 13.40
N LYS A 132 2.85 14.12 13.60
CA LYS A 132 3.52 13.46 14.73
C LYS A 132 5.01 13.23 14.50
N PHE A 133 5.40 13.03 13.25
CA PHE A 133 6.77 12.67 12.89
C PHE A 133 7.62 13.84 12.37
N GLN A 134 7.00 14.98 12.06
CA GLN A 134 7.75 16.20 11.76
C GLN A 134 8.25 16.88 13.05
N PRO A 135 9.46 17.48 13.04
CA PRO A 135 10.34 17.70 11.88
C PRO A 135 11.41 16.61 11.63
N SER A 136 11.47 15.56 12.45
CA SER A 136 12.60 14.61 12.44
C SER A 136 12.53 13.57 11.32
N GLN A 137 11.33 13.22 10.84
CA GLN A 137 11.16 12.28 9.74
C GLN A 137 11.44 12.94 8.38
N LEU A 138 12.52 12.50 7.73
CA LEU A 138 12.96 12.99 6.41
C LEU A 138 12.84 11.93 5.31
N GLY A 139 12.17 10.81 5.60
CA GLY A 139 11.95 9.72 4.67
C GLY A 139 10.76 9.92 3.73
N PHE A 140 10.29 8.80 3.18
CA PHE A 140 9.13 8.73 2.28
C PHE A 140 7.86 9.31 2.95
N GLY A 141 7.04 10.01 2.18
CA GLY A 141 5.75 10.58 2.65
C GLY A 141 5.86 11.92 3.38
N SER A 142 7.07 12.40 3.69
CA SER A 142 7.29 13.68 4.37
C SER A 142 7.48 14.84 3.38
N LYS A 143 6.65 15.87 3.51
CA LYS A 143 6.77 17.11 2.70
C LYS A 143 8.10 17.81 3.06
N GLY A 144 8.91 18.17 2.05
CA GLY A 144 10.16 18.92 2.25
C GLY A 144 11.41 18.09 2.59
N ALA A 145 11.29 16.77 2.74
CA ALA A 145 12.39 15.84 3.05
C ALA A 145 13.64 16.00 2.16
N ALA A 146 13.47 16.23 0.86
CA ALA A 146 14.59 16.39 -0.08
C ALA A 146 15.36 17.71 0.07
N ARG A 147 14.81 18.72 0.75
CA ARG A 147 15.38 20.09 0.84
C ARG A 147 16.38 20.29 1.98
N LEU A 148 16.43 19.39 2.96
CA LEU A 148 17.30 19.52 4.13
C LEU A 148 18.76 19.12 3.89
N ARG A 149 19.15 18.77 2.66
CA ARG A 149 20.55 18.52 2.29
C ARG A 149 21.47 19.74 2.40
N TYR A 150 20.93 20.92 2.74
CA TYR A 150 21.64 22.19 2.84
C TYR A 150 21.61 22.85 4.22
N MET A 151 21.13 22.19 5.28
CA MET A 151 21.25 22.79 6.61
C MET A 151 22.64 22.56 7.19
N PRO A 152 23.37 23.63 7.56
CA PRO A 152 24.61 23.48 8.30
C PRO A 152 24.28 22.77 9.61
N PHE A 153 25.05 21.74 9.90
CA PHE A 153 25.04 21.04 11.17
C PHE A 153 25.35 22.09 12.26
N LEU A 154 24.33 22.57 12.98
CA LEU A 154 24.56 23.40 14.16
C LEU A 154 25.23 22.50 15.21
N PRO A 155 26.46 22.81 15.66
CA PRO A 155 27.05 22.12 16.79
C PRO A 155 26.25 22.48 18.05
N LEU A 156 26.03 21.47 18.90
CA LEU A 156 25.54 21.63 20.27
C LEU A 156 26.59 22.32 21.14
#